data_AF-A0A7U3ZGG2-F1
#
_entry.id   AF-A0A7U3ZGG2-F1
#
_cell.length_a   1.000
_cell.length_b   1.000
_cell.length_c   1.000
_cell.angle_alpha   90.00
_cell.angle_beta   90.00
_cell.angle_gamma   90.00
#
_symmetry.space_group_name_H-M   'P 1'
#
loop_
_entity.id
_entity.type
_entity.pdbx_description
1 polymer ?
#
loop_
_entity_poly.entity_id
_entity_poly.type
_entity_poly.pdbx_seq_one_letter_code
_entity_poly.pdbx_strand_id
1 'polypeptide(L)'
;MSNLDGKFRAKDLNGLGLSKENYTTGEKALVADLLKYNEESYSEIEGFYMGANSPVVNSGSKYIVIPASAGEDILVSSSINGSAIRLARYFNNAGVQIGTSTQIGIDGVTTNLVDVPLVIPEGTIRAYISCTLSGKITVKRKLGEAKFQGVQPAPVTKNGWYMGKNGVIVASATRKITSFSVIPGEKIRITTHISGDPLAAVTFLDRLNNVVSFENVGTNGLITYITAQVYTVPKNAAICFVNFTDIVVIEKEIINSALDMQGQHFLWLGTSIPQGGQYPQRSAAKLGAYGINLAVGSSMMRISKADGTINGLAWQNVAYSLCHTIAEKNDLITNWATYRPLFGNAAQAPTTLSVSDQAFFLSCSYENRLLPYLDGRMPMPDKFFIDHGHNDNLSSDSDTQFTTIPATRNDRRFFLGAANFIIDLILQYNPRARIAIIGHYENARKTRVSTAQIALADYWDFPIFRLWERLGWTQQIVPGTQPLWATAPYNSFTAGANTSTDMTMTRLWMPDDLHPHSDTSGRTQDLITNNVAEFARGFY
;
A
#
# COMPACT_ATOMS: atom_id res chain seq x y z
N MET A 1 -6.80 -37.79 -29.19
CA MET A 1 -8.09 -37.10 -29.01
C MET A 1 -8.18 -36.77 -27.52
N SER A 2 -8.17 -35.55 -27.00
CA SER A 2 -8.50 -34.21 -27.53
C SER A 2 -7.86 -33.14 -26.63
N ASN A 3 -7.50 -32.02 -27.28
CA ASN A 3 -6.95 -30.73 -26.85
C ASN A 3 -7.07 -30.26 -25.39
N LEU A 4 -5.94 -29.76 -24.86
CA LEU A 4 -5.87 -28.52 -24.06
C LEU A 4 -4.55 -27.80 -24.42
N ASP A 5 -4.61 -26.96 -25.45
CA ASP A 5 -3.52 -26.18 -26.03
C ASP A 5 -3.41 -24.84 -25.25
N GLY A 6 -2.65 -24.82 -24.16
CA GLY A 6 -2.37 -23.63 -23.35
C GLY A 6 -1.17 -22.85 -23.90
N LYS A 7 -1.28 -22.30 -25.11
CA LYS A 7 -0.25 -21.43 -25.70
C LYS A 7 -0.14 -20.13 -24.90
N PHE A 8 0.95 -19.96 -24.15
CA PHE A 8 1.43 -18.65 -23.72
C PHE A 8 1.59 -17.77 -24.97
N ARG A 9 0.72 -16.77 -25.13
CA ARG A 9 0.79 -15.84 -26.26
C ARG A 9 1.97 -14.89 -26.01
N ALA A 10 2.89 -14.83 -26.97
CA ALA A 10 4.04 -13.92 -27.00
C ALA A 10 3.68 -12.41 -27.12
N LYS A 11 2.47 -11.99 -26.70
CA LYS A 11 2.01 -10.59 -26.74
C LYS A 11 2.28 -9.82 -25.45
N ASP A 12 2.62 -10.49 -24.35
CA ASP A 12 2.82 -9.83 -23.04
C ASP A 12 4.26 -9.33 -22.81
N LEU A 13 5.16 -9.46 -23.79
CA LEU A 13 6.56 -9.04 -23.69
C LEU A 13 6.87 -7.67 -24.32
N ASN A 14 5.89 -7.03 -24.97
CA ASN A 14 6.10 -5.74 -25.65
C ASN A 14 6.13 -4.53 -24.70
N GLY A 15 5.86 -4.71 -23.40
CA GLY A 15 5.98 -3.65 -22.39
C GLY A 15 7.39 -3.48 -21.79
N LEU A 16 8.36 -4.32 -22.18
CA LEU A 16 9.68 -4.41 -21.53
C LEU A 16 10.88 -3.93 -22.39
N GLY A 17 10.65 -3.39 -23.59
CA GLY A 17 11.73 -2.80 -24.40
C GLY A 17 12.82 -3.77 -24.88
N LEU A 18 12.58 -5.08 -24.84
CA LEU A 18 13.53 -6.09 -25.30
C LEU A 18 13.41 -6.27 -26.83
N SER A 19 14.31 -5.65 -27.60
CA SER A 19 14.39 -5.85 -29.04
C SER A 19 14.88 -7.26 -29.38
N LYS A 20 14.39 -7.78 -30.50
CA LYS A 20 14.32 -9.19 -30.87
C LYS A 20 15.61 -9.83 -31.41
N GLU A 21 16.76 -9.16 -31.31
CA GLU A 21 17.96 -9.55 -32.02
C GLU A 21 19.07 -9.94 -31.03
N ASN A 22 19.57 -11.18 -31.16
CA ASN A 22 20.82 -11.73 -30.59
C ASN A 22 20.78 -12.74 -29.43
N TYR A 23 19.71 -13.51 -29.21
CA TYR A 23 19.79 -14.58 -28.18
C TYR A 23 19.11 -15.88 -28.60
N THR A 24 19.80 -17.01 -28.39
CA THR A 24 19.30 -18.36 -28.67
C THR A 24 18.26 -18.79 -27.63
N THR A 25 17.34 -19.67 -28.02
CA THR A 25 16.20 -20.11 -27.21
C THR A 25 16.62 -20.89 -25.95
N GLY A 26 17.79 -21.53 -25.96
CA GLY A 26 18.29 -22.34 -24.84
C GLY A 26 18.85 -21.52 -23.67
N GLU A 27 19.53 -20.41 -23.95
CA GLU A 27 20.11 -19.52 -22.93
C GLU A 27 19.03 -18.75 -22.16
N LYS A 28 17.90 -18.46 -22.82
CA LYS A 28 16.72 -17.80 -22.19
C LYS A 28 16.00 -18.69 -21.18
N ALA A 29 15.99 -20.00 -21.39
CA ALA A 29 15.31 -20.95 -20.50
C ALA A 29 16.13 -21.22 -19.23
N LEU A 30 17.45 -21.36 -19.37
CA LEU A 30 18.35 -21.61 -18.24
C LEU A 30 18.46 -20.41 -17.29
N VAL A 31 18.52 -19.18 -17.84
CA VAL A 31 18.50 -17.94 -17.05
C VAL A 31 17.13 -17.75 -16.38
N ALA A 32 16.02 -18.07 -17.03
CA ALA A 32 14.68 -17.94 -16.45
C ALA A 32 14.39 -18.92 -15.29
N ASP A 33 15.02 -20.09 -15.23
CA ASP A 33 14.84 -21.05 -14.13
C ASP A 33 15.78 -20.82 -12.95
N LEU A 34 17.03 -20.39 -13.19
CA LEU A 34 17.96 -20.00 -12.13
C LEU A 34 17.54 -18.73 -11.38
N LEU A 35 16.71 -17.87 -11.98
CA LEU A 35 16.15 -16.65 -11.38
C LEU A 35 15.00 -16.90 -10.37
N LYS A 36 14.59 -18.15 -10.13
CA LYS A 36 13.43 -18.49 -9.29
C LYS A 36 13.78 -18.97 -7.87
N TYR A 37 15.04 -19.14 -7.51
CA TYR A 37 15.44 -19.77 -6.26
C TYR A 37 16.49 -18.94 -5.51
N ASN A 38 16.34 -18.83 -4.18
CA ASN A 38 17.37 -18.26 -3.30
C ASN A 38 18.18 -19.36 -2.63
N GLU A 39 19.50 -19.21 -2.62
CA GLU A 39 20.40 -20.05 -1.79
C GLU A 39 20.28 -19.62 -0.32
N GLU A 40 19.97 -20.58 0.55
CA GLU A 40 19.84 -20.40 1.99
C GLU A 40 21.06 -21.00 2.70
N SER A 41 21.52 -20.34 3.76
CA SER A 41 22.62 -20.82 4.60
C SER A 41 22.07 -21.32 5.94
N TYR A 42 22.57 -22.48 6.38
CA TYR A 42 22.19 -23.11 7.64
C TYR A 42 23.44 -23.59 8.38
N SER A 43 23.36 -23.65 9.70
CA SER A 43 24.44 -24.19 10.53
C SER A 43 24.62 -25.69 10.28
N GLU A 44 25.85 -26.09 9.99
CA GLU A 44 26.23 -27.49 9.86
C GLU A 44 26.41 -28.13 11.24
N ILE A 45 25.89 -29.35 11.40
CA ILE A 45 25.97 -30.14 12.63
C ILE A 45 26.70 -31.44 12.29
N GLU A 46 27.70 -31.80 13.10
CA GLU A 46 28.45 -33.06 12.93
C GLU A 46 27.58 -34.29 13.22
N GLY A 47 27.73 -35.33 12.39
CA GLY A 47 26.98 -36.57 12.48
C GLY A 47 25.98 -36.77 11.35
N PHE A 48 25.09 -37.74 11.51
CA PHE A 48 24.02 -38.03 10.56
C PHE A 48 22.80 -38.62 11.28
N TYR A 49 21.63 -38.50 10.66
CA TYR A 49 20.39 -38.96 11.28
C TYR A 49 20.03 -40.37 10.79
N MET A 50 19.95 -41.35 11.71
CA MET A 50 19.60 -42.75 11.44
C MET A 50 18.22 -43.10 12.00
N GLY A 51 17.18 -43.08 11.14
CA GLY A 51 15.85 -43.58 11.50
C GLY A 51 15.13 -42.73 12.56
N ALA A 52 14.17 -43.35 13.25
CA ALA A 52 13.25 -42.68 14.19
C ALA A 52 13.87 -42.29 15.54
N ASN A 53 15.06 -42.81 15.87
CA ASN A 53 15.65 -42.71 17.21
C ASN A 53 16.97 -41.94 17.19
N SER A 54 16.88 -40.62 17.34
CA SER A 54 17.98 -39.67 17.64
C SER A 54 19.15 -39.58 16.63
N PRO A 55 19.85 -38.42 16.59
CA PRO A 55 21.05 -38.28 15.75
C PRO A 55 22.17 -39.24 16.22
N VAL A 56 22.88 -39.84 15.27
CA VAL A 56 24.09 -40.60 15.54
C VAL A 56 25.28 -39.67 15.29
N VAL A 57 26.02 -39.37 16.35
CA VAL A 57 27.28 -38.62 16.23
C VAL A 57 28.31 -39.53 15.56
N ASN A 58 28.83 -39.10 14.41
CA ASN A 58 29.87 -39.80 13.67
C ASN A 58 30.76 -38.77 12.97
N SER A 59 32.07 -38.92 13.13
CA SER A 59 33.11 -38.04 12.60
C SER A 59 33.26 -38.05 11.07
N GLY A 60 32.46 -38.83 10.34
CA GLY A 60 32.52 -38.92 8.86
C GLY A 60 31.47 -38.12 8.10
N SER A 61 30.46 -37.56 8.79
CA SER A 61 29.28 -36.95 8.17
C SER A 61 28.87 -35.67 8.87
N LYS A 62 28.05 -34.87 8.17
CA LYS A 62 27.37 -33.70 8.74
C LYS A 62 25.96 -33.60 8.20
N TYR A 63 25.13 -32.79 8.85
CA TYR A 63 23.79 -32.47 8.36
C TYR A 63 23.41 -31.03 8.69
N ILE A 64 22.38 -30.53 8.03
CA ILE A 64 21.68 -29.30 8.43
C ILE A 64 20.22 -29.62 8.75
N VAL A 65 19.59 -28.75 9.53
CA VAL A 65 18.15 -28.79 9.79
C VAL A 65 17.52 -27.58 9.14
N ILE A 66 16.57 -27.81 8.24
CA ILE A 66 15.81 -26.75 7.58
C ILE A 66 14.33 -26.82 7.99
N PRO A 67 13.63 -25.68 8.13
CA PRO A 67 12.18 -25.67 8.13
C PRO A 67 11.68 -26.15 6.76
N ALA A 68 10.66 -27.02 6.76
CA ALA A 68 10.09 -27.59 5.55
C ALA A 68 8.60 -27.89 5.75
N SER A 69 7.78 -27.66 4.73
CA SER A 69 6.35 -27.98 4.73
C SER A 69 5.92 -28.59 3.41
N ALA A 70 4.84 -29.38 3.43
CA ALA A 70 4.33 -30.01 2.21
C ALA A 70 3.91 -28.95 1.17
N GLY A 71 4.25 -29.19 -0.09
CA GLY A 71 3.99 -28.27 -1.20
C GLY A 71 5.05 -27.19 -1.44
N GLU A 72 6.11 -27.12 -0.61
CA GLU A 72 7.24 -26.23 -0.89
C GLU A 72 8.15 -26.79 -1.99
N ASP A 73 8.60 -25.91 -2.89
CA ASP A 73 9.58 -26.23 -3.94
C ASP A 73 11.01 -25.98 -3.41
N ILE A 74 11.66 -27.01 -2.89
CA ILE A 74 13.05 -26.94 -2.38
C ILE A 74 13.96 -27.81 -3.23
N LEU A 75 15.07 -27.23 -3.70
CA LEU A 75 16.17 -27.95 -4.36
C LEU A 75 17.35 -28.06 -3.38
N VAL A 76 17.97 -29.24 -3.34
CA VAL A 76 19.14 -29.49 -2.48
C VAL A 76 20.28 -30.08 -3.30
N SER A 77 21.47 -29.50 -3.11
CA SER A 77 22.73 -30.11 -3.53
C SER A 77 23.49 -30.62 -2.29
N SER A 78 23.95 -31.85 -2.31
CA SER A 78 24.72 -32.46 -1.22
C SER A 78 25.48 -33.70 -1.70
N SER A 79 26.50 -34.12 -0.96
CA SER A 79 27.24 -35.36 -1.17
C SER A 79 26.85 -36.38 -0.10
N ILE A 80 26.34 -37.57 -0.46
CA ILE A 80 25.95 -38.61 0.51
C ILE A 80 26.71 -39.92 0.27
N ASN A 81 27.01 -40.67 1.34
CA ASN A 81 27.70 -41.97 1.30
C ASN A 81 27.09 -42.89 2.37
N GLY A 82 26.89 -44.18 2.06
CA GLY A 82 26.35 -45.17 3.00
C GLY A 82 24.87 -45.51 2.74
N SER A 83 24.56 -46.81 2.72
CA SER A 83 23.24 -47.37 2.39
C SER A 83 22.12 -46.98 3.38
N ALA A 84 22.50 -46.63 4.61
CA ALA A 84 21.57 -46.12 5.62
C ALA A 84 21.29 -44.60 5.50
N ILE A 85 22.08 -43.87 4.70
CA ILE A 85 21.97 -42.41 4.59
C ILE A 85 20.98 -42.04 3.48
N ARG A 86 20.07 -41.13 3.80
CA ARG A 86 19.12 -40.51 2.86
C ARG A 86 19.50 -39.05 2.69
N LEU A 87 19.25 -38.48 1.51
CA LEU A 87 19.45 -37.05 1.27
C LEU A 87 18.66 -36.22 2.29
N ALA A 88 17.35 -36.50 2.46
CA ALA A 88 16.50 -35.81 3.42
C ALA A 88 15.67 -36.78 4.27
N ARG A 89 15.42 -36.41 5.53
CA ARG A 89 14.46 -37.05 6.44
C ARG A 89 13.50 -36.00 7.00
N TYR A 90 12.21 -36.32 7.09
CA TYR A 90 11.14 -35.36 7.41
C TYR A 90 10.52 -35.65 8.76
N PHE A 91 10.28 -34.60 9.57
CA PHE A 91 9.79 -34.71 10.94
C PHE A 91 8.59 -33.80 11.19
N ASN A 92 7.65 -34.27 12.00
CA ASN A 92 6.48 -33.50 12.45
C ASN A 92 6.75 -32.72 13.75
N ASN A 93 5.75 -31.96 14.23
CA ASN A 93 5.88 -31.11 15.43
C ASN A 93 6.13 -31.89 16.73
N ALA A 94 5.79 -33.17 16.77
CA ALA A 94 6.09 -34.04 17.90
C ALA A 94 7.51 -34.63 17.84
N GLY A 95 8.33 -34.26 16.84
CA GLY A 95 9.67 -34.79 16.64
C GLY A 95 9.71 -36.20 16.05
N VAL A 96 8.59 -36.70 15.53
CA VAL A 96 8.49 -38.04 14.93
C VAL A 96 8.86 -37.98 13.45
N GLN A 97 9.69 -38.93 12.99
CA GLN A 97 10.02 -39.07 11.57
C GLN A 97 8.78 -39.57 10.80
N ILE A 98 8.35 -38.82 9.79
CA ILE A 98 7.16 -39.12 8.98
C ILE A 98 7.47 -39.42 7.52
N GLY A 99 8.74 -39.31 7.09
CA GLY A 99 9.16 -39.74 5.76
C GLY A 99 10.65 -39.52 5.48
N THR A 100 11.07 -39.90 4.27
CA THR A 100 12.44 -39.70 3.75
C THR A 100 12.43 -39.36 2.27
N SER A 101 13.49 -38.72 1.77
CA SER A 101 13.74 -38.59 0.33
C SER A 101 13.94 -39.95 -0.34
N THR A 102 13.75 -40.01 -1.65
CA THR A 102 14.01 -41.21 -2.46
C THR A 102 15.51 -41.42 -2.71
N GLN A 103 16.33 -40.36 -2.64
CA GLN A 103 17.79 -40.46 -2.81
C GLN A 103 18.45 -41.10 -1.59
N ILE A 104 19.22 -42.15 -1.85
CA ILE A 104 19.89 -43.03 -0.89
C ILE A 104 21.39 -43.10 -1.22
N GLY A 105 22.24 -43.07 -0.19
CA GLY A 105 23.68 -43.27 -0.34
C GLY A 105 24.01 -44.73 -0.66
N ILE A 106 25.22 -44.97 -1.17
CA ILE A 106 25.72 -46.33 -1.46
C ILE A 106 26.94 -46.56 -0.56
N ASP A 107 27.08 -47.76 0.02
CA ASP A 107 28.19 -48.07 0.91
C ASP A 107 29.53 -47.95 0.18
N GLY A 108 30.44 -47.14 0.74
CA GLY A 108 31.77 -46.92 0.19
C GLY A 108 31.83 -45.99 -1.02
N VAL A 109 30.68 -45.46 -1.50
CA VAL A 109 30.62 -44.59 -2.68
C VAL A 109 29.97 -43.25 -2.33
N THR A 110 30.70 -42.16 -2.58
CA THR A 110 30.18 -40.80 -2.40
C THR A 110 29.39 -40.38 -3.64
N THR A 111 28.07 -40.21 -3.47
CA THR A 111 27.15 -39.75 -4.50
C THR A 111 26.97 -38.24 -4.37
N ASN A 112 27.37 -37.49 -5.40
CA ASN A 112 27.14 -36.05 -5.49
C ASN A 112 25.78 -35.77 -6.14
N LEU A 113 24.91 -35.09 -5.40
CA LEU A 113 23.57 -34.70 -5.82
C LEU A 113 23.57 -33.20 -6.05
N VAL A 114 23.04 -32.78 -7.20
CA VAL A 114 22.96 -31.37 -7.60
C VAL A 114 21.50 -31.02 -7.84
N ASP A 115 21.02 -30.00 -7.15
CA ASP A 115 19.69 -29.39 -7.27
C ASP A 115 18.55 -30.43 -7.33
N VAL A 116 18.60 -31.41 -6.41
CA VAL A 116 17.58 -32.45 -6.29
C VAL A 116 16.33 -31.86 -5.64
N PRO A 117 15.15 -31.94 -6.29
CA PRO A 117 13.90 -31.49 -5.70
C PRO A 117 13.48 -32.40 -4.55
N LEU A 118 13.09 -31.80 -3.42
CA LEU A 118 12.53 -32.51 -2.28
C LEU A 118 11.02 -32.67 -2.45
N VAL A 119 10.54 -33.91 -2.32
CA VAL A 119 9.11 -34.21 -2.16
C VAL A 119 8.81 -34.30 -0.67
N ILE A 120 8.20 -33.25 -0.12
CA ILE A 120 7.98 -33.10 1.33
C ILE A 120 6.60 -33.67 1.72
N PRO A 121 6.52 -34.70 2.59
CA PRO A 121 5.26 -35.28 3.05
C PRO A 121 4.40 -34.30 3.87
N GLU A 122 3.08 -34.50 3.82
CA GLU A 122 2.12 -33.78 4.66
C GLU A 122 2.43 -33.94 6.14
N GLY A 123 2.30 -32.86 6.92
CA GLY A 123 2.63 -32.84 8.35
C GLY A 123 4.12 -32.61 8.68
N THR A 124 4.97 -32.40 7.68
CA THR A 124 6.39 -32.02 7.89
C THR A 124 6.48 -30.60 8.43
N ILE A 125 7.33 -30.39 9.44
CA ILE A 125 7.74 -29.05 9.91
C ILE A 125 9.24 -28.80 9.70
N ARG A 126 10.05 -29.87 9.61
CA ARG A 126 11.51 -29.80 9.48
C ARG A 126 12.04 -30.95 8.64
N ALA A 127 13.07 -30.67 7.85
CA ALA A 127 13.84 -31.65 7.10
C ALA A 127 15.31 -31.65 7.55
N TYR A 128 15.88 -32.84 7.68
CA TYR A 128 17.29 -33.07 8.00
C TYR A 128 18.01 -33.46 6.72
N ILE A 129 18.96 -32.64 6.28
CA ILE A 129 19.68 -32.84 5.02
C ILE A 129 21.08 -33.39 5.31
N SER A 130 21.35 -34.61 4.85
CA SER A 130 22.61 -35.30 5.12
C SER A 130 23.71 -34.91 4.13
N CYS A 131 24.96 -34.94 4.59
CA CYS A 131 26.15 -34.73 3.79
C CYS A 131 27.35 -35.51 4.35
N THR A 132 28.34 -35.82 3.50
CA THR A 132 29.67 -36.22 3.95
C THR A 132 30.39 -35.03 4.59
N LEU A 133 31.31 -35.27 5.51
CA LEU A 133 31.98 -34.19 6.24
C LEU A 133 32.68 -33.18 5.30
N SER A 134 33.29 -33.66 4.23
CA SER A 134 34.00 -32.84 3.23
C SER A 134 33.09 -32.23 2.15
N GLY A 135 31.81 -32.61 2.11
CA GLY A 135 30.86 -32.12 1.11
C GLY A 135 30.34 -30.72 1.43
N LYS A 136 29.73 -30.05 0.45
CA LYS A 136 28.97 -28.80 0.66
C LYS A 136 27.48 -29.12 0.61
N ILE A 137 26.72 -28.61 1.57
CA ILE A 137 25.26 -28.59 1.48
C ILE A 137 24.83 -27.25 0.89
N THR A 138 24.00 -27.28 -0.15
CA THR A 138 23.36 -26.08 -0.71
C THR A 138 21.86 -26.30 -0.73
N VAL A 139 21.12 -25.39 -0.11
CA VAL A 139 19.65 -25.40 -0.13
C VAL A 139 19.19 -24.22 -0.94
N LYS A 140 18.38 -24.50 -1.96
CA LYS A 140 17.76 -23.49 -2.80
C LYS A 140 16.25 -23.60 -2.63
N ARG A 141 15.65 -22.60 -2.01
CA ARG A 141 14.18 -22.53 -1.90
C ARG A 141 13.65 -21.72 -3.06
N LYS A 142 12.59 -22.23 -3.71
CA LYS A 142 11.89 -21.42 -4.70
C LYS A 142 11.42 -20.18 -3.99
N LEU A 143 11.74 -19.03 -4.56
CA LEU A 143 11.10 -17.78 -4.21
C LEU A 143 9.59 -18.04 -4.31
N GLY A 144 8.92 -18.20 -3.17
CA GLY A 144 7.49 -17.94 -3.11
C GLY A 144 7.30 -16.57 -3.73
N GLU A 145 6.34 -16.40 -4.65
CA GLU A 145 6.22 -15.23 -5.51
C GLU A 145 6.32 -13.89 -4.74
N ALA A 146 7.54 -13.41 -4.46
CA ALA A 146 7.81 -12.01 -4.29
C ALA A 146 7.66 -11.47 -5.71
N LYS A 147 6.45 -11.01 -6.03
CA LYS A 147 6.12 -10.52 -7.35
C LYS A 147 6.95 -9.26 -7.54
N PHE A 148 8.10 -9.33 -8.19
CA PHE A 148 8.77 -8.09 -8.57
C PHE A 148 7.96 -7.48 -9.72
N GLN A 149 7.54 -6.23 -9.59
CA GLN A 149 6.85 -5.50 -10.65
C GLN A 149 7.76 -4.42 -11.22
N GLY A 150 7.68 -4.22 -12.53
CA GLY A 150 8.36 -3.10 -13.19
C GLY A 150 7.94 -1.77 -12.55
N VAL A 151 8.90 -0.85 -12.39
CA VAL A 151 8.63 0.47 -11.79
C VAL A 151 7.57 1.22 -12.58
N GLN A 152 6.55 1.74 -11.89
CA GLN A 152 5.49 2.58 -12.44
C GLN A 152 5.38 3.90 -11.65
N PRO A 153 5.30 5.07 -12.30
CA PRO A 153 5.42 5.29 -13.74
C PRO A 153 6.82 4.91 -14.27
N ALA A 154 6.92 4.64 -15.57
CA ALA A 154 8.17 4.23 -16.21
C ALA A 154 9.32 5.19 -15.83
N PRO A 155 10.51 4.68 -15.48
CA PRO A 155 11.63 5.50 -15.05
C PRO A 155 11.97 6.59 -16.08
N VAL A 156 12.17 7.84 -15.62
CA VAL A 156 12.56 8.94 -16.51
C VAL A 156 13.99 8.71 -16.96
N THR A 157 14.20 8.47 -18.25
CA THR A 157 15.53 8.22 -18.82
C THR A 157 16.10 9.51 -19.42
N LYS A 158 17.36 9.82 -19.10
CA LYS A 158 18.10 10.96 -19.64
C LYS A 158 19.47 10.52 -20.18
N ASN A 159 19.96 11.23 -21.18
CA ASN A 159 21.33 11.10 -21.67
C ASN A 159 22.30 11.70 -20.65
N GLY A 160 23.26 10.91 -20.20
CA GLY A 160 24.20 11.27 -19.15
C GLY A 160 24.34 10.19 -18.08
N TRP A 161 25.14 10.49 -17.06
CA TRP A 161 25.38 9.62 -15.91
C TRP A 161 25.56 10.44 -14.64
N TYR A 162 25.25 9.85 -13.50
CA TYR A 162 25.39 10.49 -12.20
C TYR A 162 26.71 10.12 -11.56
N MET A 163 27.50 11.13 -11.21
CA MET A 163 28.74 10.96 -10.47
C MET A 163 28.43 10.77 -8.99
N GLY A 164 28.38 9.52 -8.54
CA GLY A 164 28.03 9.18 -7.14
C GLY A 164 28.87 9.92 -6.08
N LYS A 165 30.13 10.24 -6.39
CA LYS A 165 31.05 10.94 -5.47
C LYS A 165 30.79 12.46 -5.34
N ASN A 166 30.29 13.11 -6.39
CA ASN A 166 30.22 14.58 -6.48
C ASN A 166 28.78 15.11 -6.62
N GLY A 167 27.80 14.23 -6.77
CA GLY A 167 26.38 14.62 -6.83
C GLY A 167 25.94 15.32 -8.12
N VAL A 168 26.70 15.18 -9.22
CA VAL A 168 26.47 15.90 -10.47
C VAL A 168 26.05 14.93 -11.58
N ILE A 169 25.06 15.32 -12.38
CA ILE A 169 24.73 14.66 -13.65
C ILE A 169 25.63 15.21 -14.75
N VAL A 170 26.38 14.33 -15.40
CA VAL A 170 27.26 14.66 -16.53
C VAL A 170 26.60 14.20 -17.82
N ALA A 171 26.37 15.12 -18.75
CA ALA A 171 25.79 14.80 -20.05
C ALA A 171 26.71 13.84 -20.87
N SER A 172 26.11 12.86 -21.52
CA SER A 172 26.82 11.91 -22.39
C SER A 172 25.85 11.32 -23.41
N ALA A 173 26.31 11.11 -24.65
CA ALA A 173 25.54 10.45 -25.70
C ALA A 173 25.54 8.92 -25.60
N THR A 174 26.54 8.35 -24.92
CA THR A 174 26.76 6.88 -24.83
C THR A 174 26.39 6.30 -23.48
N ARG A 175 26.03 7.15 -22.52
CA ARG A 175 25.57 6.73 -21.18
C ARG A 175 24.20 7.28 -20.93
N LYS A 176 23.41 6.49 -20.21
CA LYS A 176 22.06 6.84 -19.81
C LYS A 176 21.94 6.72 -18.31
N ILE A 177 21.01 7.50 -17.80
CA ILE A 177 20.64 7.47 -16.40
C ILE A 177 19.13 7.45 -16.29
N THR A 178 18.64 6.73 -15.29
CA THR A 178 17.26 6.84 -14.88
C THR A 178 17.12 7.04 -13.38
N SER A 179 15.99 7.62 -12.98
CA SER A 179 15.66 7.89 -11.58
C SER A 179 14.23 7.52 -11.25
N PHE A 180 14.01 7.06 -10.02
CA PHE A 180 12.69 6.79 -9.46
C PHE A 180 12.69 6.95 -7.94
N SER A 181 11.52 7.17 -7.37
CA SER A 181 11.34 7.28 -5.91
C SER A 181 11.50 5.92 -5.24
N VAL A 182 12.08 5.89 -4.05
CA VAL A 182 12.29 4.68 -3.24
C VAL A 182 11.91 4.93 -1.78
N ILE A 183 11.59 3.85 -1.07
CA ILE A 183 11.25 3.89 0.36
C ILE A 183 12.36 3.19 1.16
N PRO A 184 12.87 3.75 2.27
CA PRO A 184 13.83 3.07 3.13
C PRO A 184 13.38 1.65 3.50
N GLY A 185 14.28 0.67 3.34
CA GLY A 185 14.00 -0.75 3.59
C GLY A 185 13.33 -1.51 2.44
N GLU A 186 12.83 -0.83 1.40
CA GLU A 186 12.35 -1.47 0.17
C GLU A 186 13.49 -2.23 -0.50
N LYS A 187 13.19 -3.38 -1.12
CA LYS A 187 14.16 -4.05 -1.99
C LYS A 187 13.91 -3.72 -3.44
N ILE A 188 14.97 -3.33 -4.13
CA ILE A 188 14.95 -3.08 -5.58
C ILE A 188 15.85 -4.09 -6.25
N ARG A 189 15.38 -4.68 -7.35
CA ARG A 189 16.14 -5.56 -8.20
C ARG A 189 16.53 -4.81 -9.46
N ILE A 190 17.83 -4.78 -9.74
CA ILE A 190 18.37 -4.06 -10.90
C ILE A 190 19.24 -5.02 -11.71
N THR A 191 18.97 -5.06 -13.00
CA THR A 191 19.87 -5.59 -14.02
C THR A 191 20.37 -4.40 -14.84
N THR A 192 21.68 -4.16 -14.86
CA THR A 192 22.28 -3.02 -15.60
C THR A 192 23.69 -3.35 -16.08
N HIS A 193 24.14 -2.65 -17.12
CA HIS A 193 25.54 -2.65 -17.56
C HIS A 193 26.15 -1.28 -17.33
N ILE A 194 27.30 -1.23 -16.67
CA ILE A 194 28.05 0.02 -16.48
C ILE A 194 29.48 -0.12 -16.99
N SER A 195 30.07 0.98 -17.45
CA SER A 195 31.47 1.01 -17.85
C SER A 195 32.14 2.34 -17.49
N GLY A 196 33.31 2.23 -16.84
CA GLY A 196 34.17 3.35 -16.44
C GLY A 196 34.23 3.59 -14.94
N ASP A 197 35.30 4.26 -14.52
CA ASP A 197 35.61 4.64 -13.13
C ASP A 197 35.46 6.16 -12.94
N PRO A 198 34.85 6.68 -11.85
CA PRO A 198 34.12 6.00 -10.78
C PRO A 198 32.60 6.07 -11.03
N LEU A 199 32.06 5.19 -11.87
CA LEU A 199 30.63 5.15 -12.15
C LEU A 199 29.94 4.12 -11.25
N ALA A 200 29.13 4.57 -10.29
CA ALA A 200 28.28 3.67 -9.51
C ALA A 200 27.09 3.19 -10.36
N ALA A 201 26.73 1.91 -10.25
CA ALA A 201 25.53 1.39 -10.90
C ALA A 201 24.26 1.97 -10.29
N VAL A 202 24.25 2.10 -8.96
CA VAL A 202 23.11 2.60 -8.20
C VAL A 202 23.58 3.70 -7.27
N THR A 203 22.81 4.78 -7.16
CA THR A 203 23.07 5.85 -6.19
C THR A 203 21.78 6.28 -5.52
N PHE A 204 21.76 6.25 -4.19
CA PHE A 204 20.63 6.63 -3.35
C PHE A 204 20.81 8.04 -2.81
N LEU A 205 19.77 8.86 -2.90
CA LEU A 205 19.75 10.23 -2.43
C LEU A 205 18.62 10.45 -1.43
N ASP A 206 18.79 11.41 -0.52
CA ASP A 206 17.73 11.88 0.35
C ASP A 206 16.78 12.86 -0.37
N ARG A 207 15.78 13.40 0.35
CA ARG A 207 14.80 14.35 -0.19
C ARG A 207 15.38 15.70 -0.59
N LEU A 208 16.61 16.01 -0.16
CA LEU A 208 17.34 17.24 -0.46
C LEU A 208 18.37 17.02 -1.59
N ASN A 209 18.38 15.84 -2.21
CA ASN A 209 19.34 15.40 -3.22
C ASN A 209 20.79 15.21 -2.69
N ASN A 210 20.98 15.01 -1.39
CA ASN A 210 22.28 14.59 -0.88
C ASN A 210 22.48 13.10 -1.11
N VAL A 211 23.69 12.69 -1.48
CA VAL A 211 24.04 11.26 -1.65
C VAL A 211 24.04 10.57 -0.28
N VAL A 212 23.19 9.56 -0.14
CA VAL A 212 23.09 8.69 1.04
C VAL A 212 24.04 7.51 0.92
N SER A 213 24.01 6.82 -0.22
CA SER A 213 24.97 5.76 -0.56
C SER A 213 25.05 5.52 -2.06
N PHE A 214 26.04 4.77 -2.49
CA PHE A 214 26.20 4.32 -3.88
C PHE A 214 26.81 2.92 -3.89
N GLU A 215 26.41 2.11 -4.87
CA GLU A 215 26.75 0.68 -4.90
C GLU A 215 27.25 0.27 -6.29
N ASN A 216 28.10 -0.76 -6.32
CA ASN A 216 28.70 -1.35 -7.52
C ASN A 216 29.35 -0.31 -8.44
N VAL A 217 30.54 0.17 -8.03
CA VAL A 217 31.35 1.12 -8.80
C VAL A 217 32.09 0.38 -9.92
N GLY A 218 31.92 0.85 -11.15
CA GLY A 218 32.58 0.29 -12.32
C GLY A 218 34.09 0.51 -12.32
N THR A 219 34.80 -0.43 -12.91
CA THR A 219 36.26 -0.36 -13.09
C THR A 219 36.60 0.26 -14.45
N ASN A 220 37.67 1.05 -14.50
CA ASN A 220 38.09 1.70 -15.74
C ASN A 220 38.39 0.67 -16.84
N GLY A 221 37.89 0.94 -18.05
CA GLY A 221 38.13 0.08 -19.23
C GLY A 221 37.37 -1.25 -19.26
N LEU A 222 36.52 -1.55 -18.27
CA LEU A 222 35.73 -2.78 -18.22
C LEU A 222 34.23 -2.49 -18.23
N ILE A 223 33.45 -3.37 -18.86
CA ILE A 223 31.99 -3.40 -18.73
C ILE A 223 31.68 -4.34 -17.57
N THR A 224 31.00 -3.82 -16.55
CA THR A 224 30.50 -4.61 -15.42
C THR A 224 29.05 -4.96 -15.68
N TYR A 225 28.76 -6.26 -15.70
CA TYR A 225 27.43 -6.81 -15.85
C TYR A 225 26.83 -7.05 -14.46
N ILE A 226 25.74 -6.36 -14.16
CA ILE A 226 25.00 -6.54 -12.92
C ILE A 226 23.69 -7.21 -13.29
N THR A 227 23.49 -8.43 -12.83
CA THR A 227 22.34 -9.26 -13.20
C THR A 227 21.50 -9.56 -11.99
N ALA A 228 20.24 -9.11 -12.00
CA ALA A 228 19.25 -9.35 -10.95
C ALA A 228 19.74 -9.01 -9.53
N GLN A 229 20.64 -8.03 -9.41
CA GLN A 229 21.19 -7.65 -8.11
C GLN A 229 20.11 -6.98 -7.29
N VAL A 230 19.90 -7.48 -6.08
CA VAL A 230 18.96 -6.91 -5.12
C VAL A 230 19.71 -5.93 -4.21
N TYR A 231 19.15 -4.74 -4.07
CA TYR A 231 19.62 -3.71 -3.16
C TYR A 231 18.53 -3.43 -2.14
N THR A 232 18.91 -3.28 -0.88
CA THR A 232 18.01 -2.77 0.17
C THR A 232 18.18 -1.26 0.23
N VAL A 233 17.08 -0.51 0.09
CA VAL A 233 17.10 0.95 0.09
C VAL A 233 17.58 1.45 1.46
N PRO A 234 18.65 2.27 1.52
CA PRO A 234 19.21 2.75 2.79
C PRO A 234 18.24 3.62 3.60
N LYS A 235 18.49 3.71 4.91
CA LYS A 235 17.80 4.68 5.78
C LYS A 235 18.02 6.10 5.23
N ASN A 236 16.95 6.90 5.22
CA ASN A 236 16.89 8.29 4.72
C ASN A 236 16.95 8.47 3.19
N ALA A 237 17.07 7.39 2.40
CA ALA A 237 16.97 7.50 0.95
C ALA A 237 15.51 7.71 0.51
N ALA A 238 15.31 8.56 -0.49
CA ALA A 238 14.03 8.88 -1.11
C ALA A 238 14.06 8.74 -2.64
N ILE A 239 15.25 8.83 -3.25
CA ILE A 239 15.45 8.76 -4.70
C ILE A 239 16.55 7.77 -5.01
N CYS A 240 16.37 6.97 -6.05
CA CYS A 240 17.39 6.07 -6.59
C CYS A 240 17.71 6.45 -8.03
N PHE A 241 18.99 6.64 -8.33
CA PHE A 241 19.52 6.75 -9.68
C PHE A 241 20.19 5.44 -10.10
N VAL A 242 19.96 5.05 -11.35
CA VAL A 242 20.59 3.89 -11.98
C VAL A 242 21.30 4.34 -13.25
N ASN A 243 22.61 4.12 -13.29
CA ASN A 243 23.44 4.36 -14.47
C ASN A 243 23.46 3.10 -15.36
N PHE A 244 23.41 3.29 -16.68
CA PHE A 244 23.47 2.20 -17.64
C PHE A 244 24.03 2.64 -19.00
N THR A 245 24.65 1.72 -19.73
CA THR A 245 25.06 1.93 -21.13
C THR A 245 23.96 1.47 -22.09
N ASP A 246 23.38 0.29 -21.86
CA ASP A 246 22.51 -0.37 -22.85
C ASP A 246 21.19 -0.85 -22.24
N ILE A 247 21.24 -1.79 -21.30
CA ILE A 247 20.07 -2.45 -20.71
C ILE A 247 19.90 -1.98 -19.27
N VAL A 248 18.66 -1.65 -18.91
CA VAL A 248 18.26 -1.52 -17.53
C VAL A 248 16.91 -2.22 -17.32
N VAL A 249 16.89 -3.22 -16.43
CA VAL A 249 15.64 -3.76 -15.87
C VAL A 249 15.61 -3.36 -14.42
N ILE A 250 14.61 -2.59 -14.03
CA ILE A 250 14.38 -2.22 -12.64
C ILE A 250 13.04 -2.80 -12.23
N GLU A 251 13.08 -3.64 -11.22
CA GLU A 251 11.90 -4.20 -10.60
C GLU A 251 11.94 -3.84 -9.12
N LYS A 252 10.81 -3.39 -8.57
CA LYS A 252 10.67 -3.24 -7.12
C LYS A 252 10.11 -4.54 -6.59
N GLU A 253 10.61 -4.99 -5.44
CA GLU A 253 9.95 -6.06 -4.71
C GLU A 253 8.51 -5.59 -4.51
N ILE A 254 7.50 -6.36 -4.98
CA ILE A 254 6.22 -6.30 -4.29
C ILE A 254 6.54 -6.89 -2.94
N ILE A 255 6.94 -6.01 -2.04
CA ILE A 255 6.86 -6.30 -0.64
C ILE A 255 5.38 -6.67 -0.48
N ASN A 256 5.09 -7.86 0.02
CA ASN A 256 3.85 -8.11 0.73
C ASN A 256 3.73 -7.21 2.00
N SER A 257 4.27 -5.98 1.94
CA SER A 257 3.85 -4.79 2.67
C SER A 257 2.36 -4.51 2.53
N ALA A 258 1.69 -5.25 1.64
CA ALA A 258 0.25 -5.35 1.61
C ALA A 258 -0.37 -6.03 2.84
N LEU A 259 0.43 -6.52 3.80
CA LEU A 259 -0.03 -7.11 5.06
C LEU A 259 0.73 -6.61 6.31
N ASP A 260 1.50 -5.51 6.23
CA ASP A 260 2.25 -4.98 7.41
C ASP A 260 1.35 -4.65 8.60
N MET A 261 0.06 -4.49 8.34
CA MET A 261 -0.98 -4.17 9.32
C MET A 261 -2.08 -5.23 9.32
N GLN A 262 -1.72 -6.48 9.00
CA GLN A 262 -2.65 -7.61 9.02
C GLN A 262 -3.34 -7.72 10.38
N GLY A 263 -4.66 -7.79 10.36
CA GLY A 263 -5.47 -7.90 11.56
C GLY A 263 -5.75 -6.56 12.26
N GLN A 264 -5.15 -5.44 11.81
CA GLN A 264 -5.48 -4.13 12.36
C GLN A 264 -6.81 -3.61 11.82
N HIS A 265 -7.48 -2.74 12.57
CA HIS A 265 -8.77 -2.15 12.26
C HIS A 265 -8.64 -0.64 12.05
N PHE A 266 -8.98 -0.15 10.85
CA PHE A 266 -8.90 1.28 10.50
C PHE A 266 -10.29 1.86 10.39
N LEU A 267 -10.66 2.78 11.28
CA LEU A 267 -11.98 3.40 11.29
C LEU A 267 -11.93 4.79 10.63
N TRP A 268 -12.82 5.00 9.67
CA TRP A 268 -12.97 6.26 8.94
C TRP A 268 -14.27 6.96 9.30
N LEU A 269 -14.17 8.23 9.69
CA LEU A 269 -15.30 9.13 9.89
C LEU A 269 -15.27 10.17 8.78
N GLY A 270 -16.36 10.33 8.01
CA GLY A 270 -16.35 11.29 6.92
C GLY A 270 -17.69 11.55 6.25
N THR A 271 -17.61 12.17 5.08
CA THR A 271 -18.75 12.64 4.29
C THR A 271 -19.04 11.74 3.07
N SER A 272 -19.74 12.25 2.05
CA SER A 272 -19.97 11.55 0.76
C SER A 272 -18.67 11.21 0.03
N ILE A 273 -17.61 11.98 0.24
CA ILE A 273 -16.31 11.80 -0.42
C ILE A 273 -15.71 10.44 -0.01
N PRO A 274 -15.44 10.14 1.27
CA PRO A 274 -15.00 8.79 1.69
C PRO A 274 -16.08 7.72 1.60
N GLN A 275 -17.37 8.06 1.75
CA GLN A 275 -18.45 7.06 1.65
C GLN A 275 -18.49 6.41 0.25
N GLY A 276 -18.56 7.23 -0.80
CA GLY A 276 -18.51 6.73 -2.19
C GLY A 276 -17.10 6.44 -2.68
N GLY A 277 -16.09 7.07 -2.07
CA GLY A 277 -14.67 6.96 -2.41
C GLY A 277 -14.10 5.53 -2.37
N GLN A 278 -14.65 4.65 -1.54
CA GLN A 278 -14.10 3.31 -1.24
C GLN A 278 -12.61 3.28 -0.80
N TYR A 279 -11.84 4.38 -0.93
CA TYR A 279 -10.46 4.48 -0.52
C TYR A 279 -10.23 4.22 0.97
N PRO A 280 -11.19 4.44 1.91
CA PRO A 280 -11.01 3.97 3.29
C PRO A 280 -10.82 2.45 3.36
N GLN A 281 -11.71 1.68 2.73
CA GLN A 281 -11.62 0.22 2.73
C GLN A 281 -10.45 -0.27 1.86
N ARG A 282 -10.25 0.33 0.69
CA ARG A 282 -9.22 -0.10 -0.26
C ARG A 282 -7.81 0.19 0.26
N SER A 283 -7.60 1.31 0.97
CA SER A 283 -6.29 1.64 1.55
C SER A 283 -5.94 0.73 2.72
N ALA A 284 -6.91 0.42 3.59
CA ALA A 284 -6.74 -0.55 4.66
C ALA A 284 -6.44 -1.96 4.11
N ALA A 285 -7.23 -2.42 3.14
CA ALA A 285 -7.03 -3.73 2.50
C ALA A 285 -5.65 -3.83 1.82
N LYS A 286 -5.16 -2.72 1.24
CA LYS A 286 -3.79 -2.63 0.70
C LYS A 286 -2.69 -2.74 1.74
N LEU A 287 -3.00 -2.75 3.03
CA LEU A 287 -2.08 -2.93 4.14
C LEU A 287 -2.40 -4.17 4.98
N GLY A 288 -3.42 -4.94 4.58
CA GLY A 288 -3.89 -6.14 5.28
C GLY A 288 -4.81 -5.84 6.46
N ALA A 289 -5.09 -4.56 6.68
CA ALA A 289 -6.01 -4.10 7.72
C ALA A 289 -7.46 -4.21 7.26
N TYR A 290 -8.37 -4.28 8.22
CA TYR A 290 -9.80 -4.18 8.03
C TYR A 290 -10.22 -2.71 8.02
N GLY A 291 -10.74 -2.23 6.89
CA GLY A 291 -11.27 -0.88 6.76
C GLY A 291 -12.73 -0.78 7.20
N ILE A 292 -13.00 0.01 8.24
CA ILE A 292 -14.31 0.32 8.79
C ILE A 292 -14.71 1.72 8.34
N ASN A 293 -15.48 1.81 7.26
CA ASN A 293 -15.93 3.10 6.73
C ASN A 293 -17.27 3.48 7.33
N LEU A 294 -17.26 4.44 8.25
CA LEU A 294 -18.46 5.00 8.88
C LEU A 294 -18.85 6.35 8.28
N ALA A 295 -18.29 6.71 7.13
CA ALA A 295 -18.64 7.94 6.45
C ALA A 295 -20.08 7.94 5.95
N VAL A 296 -20.74 9.10 6.03
CA VAL A 296 -22.13 9.28 5.62
C VAL A 296 -22.25 10.47 4.68
N GLY A 297 -22.88 10.25 3.53
CA GLY A 297 -23.14 11.26 2.52
C GLY A 297 -23.86 12.46 3.10
N SER A 298 -23.42 13.66 2.74
CA SER A 298 -23.94 14.93 3.26
C SER A 298 -23.78 15.16 4.78
N SER A 299 -23.22 14.22 5.54
CA SER A 299 -23.03 14.40 6.99
C SER A 299 -22.12 15.59 7.30
N MET A 300 -22.50 16.37 8.31
CA MET A 300 -21.61 17.28 9.01
C MET A 300 -21.09 16.63 10.30
N MET A 301 -19.99 17.15 10.83
CA MET A 301 -19.61 16.82 12.19
C MET A 301 -20.43 17.63 13.20
N ARG A 302 -20.64 18.93 12.93
CA ARG A 302 -21.41 19.81 13.84
C ARG A 302 -22.92 19.58 13.84
N ILE A 303 -23.58 19.97 14.93
CA ILE A 303 -25.02 19.71 15.17
C ILE A 303 -25.95 20.82 14.68
N SER A 304 -25.43 22.04 14.50
CA SER A 304 -26.17 23.24 14.06
C SER A 304 -25.18 24.33 13.65
N LYS A 305 -25.65 25.54 13.33
CA LYS A 305 -24.79 26.72 13.15
C LYS A 305 -24.18 27.17 14.48
N ALA A 306 -23.19 28.06 14.40
CA ALA A 306 -22.56 28.69 15.58
C ALA A 306 -23.57 29.40 16.50
N ASP A 307 -24.64 29.98 15.96
CA ASP A 307 -25.73 30.63 16.72
C ASP A 307 -26.73 29.64 17.35
N GLY A 308 -26.55 28.33 17.11
CA GLY A 308 -27.43 27.26 17.58
C GLY A 308 -28.59 26.93 16.65
N THR A 309 -28.83 27.70 15.59
CA THR A 309 -29.96 27.51 14.67
C THR A 309 -29.65 26.52 13.55
N ILE A 310 -30.69 25.97 12.92
CA ILE A 310 -30.57 25.10 11.73
C ILE A 310 -31.11 25.77 10.45
N ASN A 311 -31.62 26.99 10.55
CA ASN A 311 -32.32 27.68 9.46
C ASN A 311 -31.43 27.81 8.22
N GLY A 312 -31.93 27.44 7.06
CA GLY A 312 -31.19 27.53 5.80
C GLY A 312 -30.11 26.45 5.61
N LEU A 313 -29.87 25.56 6.58
CA LEU A 313 -29.00 24.39 6.37
C LEU A 313 -29.69 23.36 5.48
N ALA A 314 -28.91 22.53 4.79
CA ALA A 314 -29.46 21.37 4.13
C ALA A 314 -29.96 20.37 5.18
N TRP A 315 -31.16 19.81 4.99
CA TRP A 315 -31.74 18.91 5.99
C TRP A 315 -30.89 17.67 6.24
N GLN A 316 -30.24 17.15 5.18
CA GLN A 316 -29.33 16.00 5.28
C GLN A 316 -28.13 16.30 6.17
N ASN A 317 -27.59 17.52 6.08
CA ASN A 317 -26.43 17.92 6.88
C ASN A 317 -26.72 17.81 8.38
N VAL A 318 -27.93 18.18 8.80
CA VAL A 318 -28.36 18.14 10.20
C VAL A 318 -28.83 16.73 10.58
N ALA A 319 -29.72 16.13 9.79
CA ALA A 319 -30.27 14.80 10.03
C ALA A 319 -29.18 13.72 10.09
N TYR A 320 -28.09 13.88 9.32
CA TYR A 320 -26.98 12.93 9.27
C TYR A 320 -25.76 13.36 10.08
N SER A 321 -25.86 14.46 10.83
CA SER A 321 -24.77 14.95 11.67
C SER A 321 -24.25 13.87 12.63
N LEU A 322 -22.93 13.66 12.65
CA LEU A 322 -22.29 12.65 13.47
C LEU A 322 -22.40 12.96 14.97
N CYS A 323 -22.21 14.23 15.36
CA CYS A 323 -22.13 14.58 16.78
C CYS A 323 -23.49 14.68 17.49
N HIS A 324 -24.61 14.47 16.81
CA HIS A 324 -25.91 14.37 17.49
C HIS A 324 -25.98 13.15 18.41
N THR A 325 -26.65 13.30 19.55
CA THR A 325 -27.09 12.17 20.38
C THR A 325 -28.34 11.51 19.79
N ILE A 326 -28.66 10.30 20.23
CA ILE A 326 -29.91 9.60 19.93
C ILE A 326 -31.11 10.43 20.39
N ALA A 327 -31.02 11.10 21.54
CA ALA A 327 -32.08 11.97 22.04
C ALA A 327 -32.33 13.16 21.10
N GLU A 328 -31.27 13.82 20.61
CA GLU A 328 -31.36 14.91 19.63
C GLU A 328 -31.91 14.43 18.28
N LYS A 329 -31.51 13.22 17.83
CA LYS A 329 -32.10 12.60 16.63
C LYS A 329 -33.59 12.29 16.81
N ASN A 330 -33.98 11.75 17.96
CA ASN A 330 -35.38 11.47 18.27
C ASN A 330 -36.22 12.74 18.31
N ASP A 331 -35.70 13.82 18.90
CA ASP A 331 -36.37 15.12 18.87
C ASP A 331 -36.58 15.61 17.42
N LEU A 332 -35.56 15.55 16.58
CA LEU A 332 -35.67 15.89 15.16
C LEU A 332 -36.73 15.05 14.42
N ILE A 333 -36.79 13.75 14.70
CA ILE A 333 -37.74 12.81 14.09
C ILE A 333 -39.16 13.10 14.54
N THR A 334 -39.38 13.19 15.85
CA THR A 334 -40.71 13.42 16.44
C THR A 334 -41.26 14.79 16.03
N ASN A 335 -40.39 15.80 15.95
CA ASN A 335 -40.76 17.17 15.60
C ASN A 335 -40.44 17.52 14.14
N TRP A 336 -40.36 16.53 13.25
CA TRP A 336 -39.94 16.72 11.87
C TRP A 336 -40.78 17.77 11.12
N ALA A 337 -42.10 17.79 11.32
CA ALA A 337 -42.99 18.77 10.68
C ALA A 337 -42.64 20.22 11.07
N THR A 338 -42.08 20.43 12.27
CA THR A 338 -41.64 21.74 12.78
C THR A 338 -40.26 22.11 12.24
N TYR A 339 -39.32 21.17 12.18
CA TYR A 339 -37.97 21.42 11.71
C TYR A 339 -37.85 21.51 10.19
N ARG A 340 -38.60 20.68 9.45
CA ARG A 340 -38.54 20.58 7.99
C ARG A 340 -38.62 21.95 7.28
N PRO A 341 -39.57 22.85 7.63
CA PRO A 341 -39.68 24.15 6.97
C PRO A 341 -38.49 25.09 7.21
N LEU A 342 -37.65 24.83 8.21
CA LEU A 342 -36.49 25.66 8.53
C LEU A 342 -35.32 25.41 7.58
N PHE A 343 -35.24 24.24 6.94
CA PHE A 343 -34.11 23.88 6.08
C PHE A 343 -34.11 24.65 4.75
N GLY A 344 -32.91 25.00 4.27
CA GLY A 344 -32.74 25.77 3.03
C GLY A 344 -33.16 24.99 1.78
N ASN A 345 -33.15 23.66 1.86
CA ASN A 345 -33.62 22.76 0.81
C ASN A 345 -34.89 21.98 1.21
N ALA A 346 -35.79 22.59 2.00
CA ALA A 346 -37.02 21.96 2.48
C ALA A 346 -37.87 21.33 1.36
N ALA A 347 -37.84 21.87 0.14
CA ALA A 347 -38.54 21.30 -1.02
C ALA A 347 -38.05 19.89 -1.41
N GLN A 348 -36.79 19.56 -1.09
CA GLN A 348 -36.18 18.25 -1.33
C GLN A 348 -36.32 17.32 -0.10
N ALA A 349 -36.81 17.83 1.02
CA ALA A 349 -36.95 17.08 2.27
C ALA A 349 -38.26 16.27 2.27
N PRO A 350 -38.26 15.00 2.71
CA PRO A 350 -39.47 14.20 2.82
C PRO A 350 -40.54 14.93 3.65
N THR A 351 -41.77 14.99 3.17
CA THR A 351 -42.88 15.60 3.93
C THR A 351 -43.16 14.82 5.22
N THR A 352 -43.01 13.50 5.17
CA THR A 352 -43.13 12.57 6.29
C THR A 352 -41.95 11.60 6.28
N LEU A 353 -41.40 11.28 7.45
CA LEU A 353 -40.28 10.33 7.56
C LEU A 353 -40.80 8.89 7.56
N SER A 354 -40.29 8.07 6.64
CA SER A 354 -40.51 6.63 6.65
C SER A 354 -39.79 5.97 7.83
N VAL A 355 -40.15 4.73 8.18
CA VAL A 355 -39.43 3.95 9.21
C VAL A 355 -37.94 3.81 8.85
N SER A 356 -37.63 3.66 7.57
CA SER A 356 -36.24 3.63 7.08
C SER A 356 -35.51 4.96 7.27
N ASP A 357 -36.17 6.10 7.04
CA ASP A 357 -35.56 7.41 7.26
C ASP A 357 -35.23 7.60 8.75
N GLN A 358 -36.19 7.26 9.62
CA GLN A 358 -36.04 7.37 11.07
C GLN A 358 -34.88 6.49 11.57
N ALA A 359 -34.83 5.23 11.13
CA ALA A 359 -33.74 4.31 11.45
C ALA A 359 -32.39 4.83 10.94
N PHE A 360 -32.36 5.40 9.74
CA PHE A 360 -31.13 5.96 9.17
C PHE A 360 -30.64 7.19 9.95
N PHE A 361 -31.53 8.10 10.33
CA PHE A 361 -31.18 9.29 11.13
C PHE A 361 -30.58 8.86 12.47
N LEU A 362 -31.21 7.91 13.16
CA LEU A 362 -30.71 7.35 14.41
C LEU A 362 -29.36 6.66 14.24
N SER A 363 -29.14 5.96 13.12
CA SER A 363 -27.86 5.33 12.82
C SER A 363 -26.71 6.33 12.68
N CYS A 364 -27.00 7.60 12.38
CA CYS A 364 -25.98 8.64 12.17
C CYS A 364 -25.45 9.25 13.46
N SER A 365 -26.12 9.08 14.60
CA SER A 365 -25.59 9.50 15.92
C SER A 365 -24.27 8.80 16.24
N TYR A 366 -23.31 9.51 16.83
CA TYR A 366 -22.06 8.92 17.31
C TYR A 366 -22.31 7.76 18.28
N GLU A 367 -23.41 7.77 19.05
CA GLU A 367 -23.75 6.72 20.01
C GLU A 367 -24.07 5.37 19.34
N ASN A 368 -24.60 5.42 18.11
CA ASN A 368 -24.86 4.23 17.30
C ASN A 368 -23.73 3.94 16.30
N ARG A 369 -23.05 4.98 15.81
CA ARG A 369 -22.08 4.85 14.72
C ARG A 369 -20.66 4.59 15.23
N LEU A 370 -20.19 5.34 16.23
CA LEU A 370 -18.82 5.29 16.71
C LEU A 370 -18.69 4.56 18.06
N LEU A 371 -19.55 4.88 19.02
CA LEU A 371 -19.47 4.40 20.40
C LEU A 371 -19.40 2.86 20.52
N PRO A 372 -20.08 2.04 19.70
CA PRO A 372 -19.93 0.58 19.76
C PRO A 372 -18.48 0.10 19.59
N TYR A 373 -17.66 0.83 18.83
CA TYR A 373 -16.24 0.53 18.63
C TYR A 373 -15.37 0.99 19.80
N LEU A 374 -15.87 1.89 20.64
CA LEU A 374 -15.14 2.45 21.77
C LEU A 374 -15.44 1.69 23.07
N ASP A 375 -16.68 1.24 23.26
CA ASP A 375 -17.17 0.61 24.50
C ASP A 375 -17.10 -0.93 24.51
N GLY A 376 -16.49 -1.53 23.48
CA GLY A 376 -16.23 -2.97 23.41
C GLY A 376 -17.37 -3.81 22.80
N ARG A 377 -18.47 -3.21 22.34
CA ARG A 377 -19.50 -3.92 21.56
C ARG A 377 -18.98 -4.39 20.19
N MET A 378 -18.02 -3.65 19.63
CA MET A 378 -17.29 -3.96 18.41
C MET A 378 -15.78 -3.89 18.69
N PRO A 379 -14.92 -4.53 17.87
CA PRO A 379 -13.48 -4.45 18.03
C PRO A 379 -12.97 -3.00 17.95
N MET A 380 -12.18 -2.59 18.95
CA MET A 380 -11.56 -1.26 19.00
C MET A 380 -10.61 -1.05 17.81
N PRO A 381 -10.73 0.07 17.07
CA PRO A 381 -9.82 0.40 15.99
C PRO A 381 -8.40 0.68 16.47
N ASP A 382 -7.42 0.23 15.69
CA ASP A 382 -6.01 0.57 15.86
C ASP A 382 -5.69 1.97 15.36
N LYS A 383 -6.45 2.45 14.36
CA LYS A 383 -6.30 3.77 13.74
C LYS A 383 -7.65 4.41 13.46
N PHE A 384 -7.73 5.72 13.69
CA PHE A 384 -8.88 6.56 13.43
C PHE A 384 -8.53 7.64 12.42
N PHE A 385 -9.41 7.87 11.46
CA PHE A 385 -9.25 8.86 10.42
C PHE A 385 -10.46 9.79 10.39
N ILE A 386 -10.19 11.10 10.50
CA ILE A 386 -11.20 12.14 10.42
C ILE A 386 -11.11 12.82 9.04
N ASP A 387 -12.17 12.65 8.26
CA ASP A 387 -12.30 13.06 6.86
C ASP A 387 -13.60 13.89 6.65
N HIS A 388 -13.77 14.84 7.58
CA HIS A 388 -14.88 15.80 7.64
C HIS A 388 -14.39 17.22 7.32
N GLY A 389 -15.35 18.16 7.20
CA GLY A 389 -15.08 19.59 7.01
C GLY A 389 -15.72 20.18 5.77
N HIS A 390 -15.89 19.39 4.70
CA HIS A 390 -16.51 19.89 3.46
C HIS A 390 -17.96 20.37 3.67
N ASN A 391 -18.80 19.53 4.30
CA ASN A 391 -20.20 19.86 4.56
C ASN A 391 -20.39 20.81 5.73
N ASP A 392 -19.42 20.87 6.64
CA ASP A 392 -19.40 21.80 7.77
C ASP A 392 -19.08 23.24 7.33
N ASN A 393 -18.62 23.44 6.09
CA ASN A 393 -18.19 24.72 5.54
C ASN A 393 -19.38 25.65 5.24
N LEU A 394 -20.05 26.11 6.29
CA LEU A 394 -21.28 26.92 6.21
C LEU A 394 -20.99 28.37 5.82
N SER A 395 -21.73 28.91 4.85
CA SER A 395 -21.58 30.32 4.42
C SER A 395 -21.89 31.35 5.51
N SER A 396 -22.61 30.96 6.57
CA SER A 396 -22.92 31.81 7.72
C SER A 396 -21.75 31.97 8.70
N ASP A 397 -20.75 31.10 8.64
CA ASP A 397 -19.57 31.20 9.51
C ASP A 397 -18.60 32.22 8.93
N SER A 398 -18.06 33.09 9.79
CA SER A 398 -16.82 33.82 9.46
C SER A 398 -15.63 32.86 9.36
N ASP A 399 -14.57 33.28 8.67
CA ASP A 399 -13.37 32.46 8.55
C ASP A 399 -12.79 32.09 9.91
N THR A 400 -12.69 33.05 10.83
CA THR A 400 -12.22 32.83 12.20
C THR A 400 -13.05 31.79 12.94
N GLN A 401 -14.39 31.83 12.84
CA GLN A 401 -15.25 30.84 13.50
C GLN A 401 -15.04 29.42 12.98
N PHE A 402 -14.67 29.29 11.71
CA PHE A 402 -14.46 27.98 11.09
C PHE A 402 -13.04 27.43 11.31
N THR A 403 -12.03 28.30 11.34
CA THR A 403 -10.60 27.91 11.38
C THR A 403 -9.95 28.03 12.75
N THR A 404 -10.64 28.56 13.76
CA THR A 404 -10.10 28.70 15.12
C THR A 404 -10.85 27.81 16.11
N ILE A 405 -10.12 27.19 17.03
CA ILE A 405 -10.69 26.40 18.11
C ILE A 405 -11.63 27.30 18.94
N PRO A 406 -12.91 26.93 19.12
CA PRO A 406 -13.84 27.75 19.90
C PRO A 406 -13.42 27.80 21.38
N ALA A 407 -13.84 28.85 22.09
CA ALA A 407 -13.50 29.05 23.51
C ALA A 407 -13.89 27.85 24.38
N THR A 408 -15.11 27.32 24.18
CA THR A 408 -15.46 25.98 24.66
C THR A 408 -14.99 24.99 23.61
N ARG A 409 -13.80 24.40 23.83
CA ARG A 409 -13.09 23.62 22.80
C ARG A 409 -13.87 22.48 22.20
N ASN A 410 -14.88 21.93 22.88
CA ASN A 410 -15.73 20.83 22.43
C ASN A 410 -17.18 21.27 22.12
N ASP A 411 -17.41 22.56 21.83
CA ASP A 411 -18.72 23.07 21.44
C ASP A 411 -19.13 22.50 20.07
N ARG A 412 -20.09 21.56 20.10
CA ARG A 412 -20.58 20.82 18.92
C ARG A 412 -21.26 21.69 17.86
N ARG A 413 -21.48 22.99 18.10
CA ARG A 413 -22.00 23.96 17.13
C ARG A 413 -20.94 24.44 16.13
N PHE A 414 -19.67 24.35 16.50
CA PHE A 414 -18.54 24.71 15.65
C PHE A 414 -17.91 23.46 15.06
N PHE A 415 -17.30 23.56 13.88
CA PHE A 415 -16.70 22.41 13.18
C PHE A 415 -15.55 21.84 14.01
N LEU A 416 -14.62 22.70 14.41
CA LEU A 416 -13.49 22.34 15.25
C LEU A 416 -13.93 21.90 16.65
N GLY A 417 -15.01 22.50 17.18
CA GLY A 417 -15.57 22.08 18.47
C GLY A 417 -16.22 20.69 18.41
N ALA A 418 -16.96 20.40 17.35
CA ALA A 418 -17.54 19.09 17.11
C ALA A 418 -16.46 18.02 16.84
N ALA A 419 -15.39 18.38 16.12
CA ALA A 419 -14.24 17.50 15.93
C ALA A 419 -13.56 17.15 17.26
N ASN A 420 -13.29 18.17 18.08
CA ASN A 420 -12.72 18.00 19.42
C ASN A 420 -13.61 17.14 20.32
N PHE A 421 -14.93 17.28 20.26
CA PHE A 421 -15.86 16.40 20.98
C PHE A 421 -15.68 14.92 20.61
N ILE A 422 -15.56 14.60 19.32
CA ILE A 422 -15.33 13.23 18.85
C ILE A 422 -13.94 12.72 19.26
N ILE A 423 -12.91 13.56 19.15
CA ILE A 423 -11.55 13.21 19.58
C ILE A 423 -11.51 12.96 21.09
N ASP A 424 -12.10 13.85 21.90
CA ASP A 424 -12.23 13.69 23.35
C ASP A 424 -12.93 12.36 23.68
N LEU A 425 -14.01 12.02 22.96
CA LEU A 425 -14.70 10.75 23.14
C LEU A 425 -13.80 9.55 22.83
N ILE A 426 -13.05 9.57 21.72
CA ILE A 426 -12.11 8.49 21.38
C ILE A 426 -11.04 8.36 22.47
N LEU A 427 -10.42 9.47 22.86
CA LEU A 427 -9.34 9.48 23.85
C LEU A 427 -9.80 9.14 25.26
N GLN A 428 -11.07 9.38 25.59
CA GLN A 428 -11.66 8.93 26.86
C GLN A 428 -11.63 7.41 27.00
N TYR A 429 -11.91 6.68 25.91
CA TYR A 429 -11.92 5.21 25.91
C TYR A 429 -10.54 4.61 25.59
N ASN A 430 -9.75 5.28 24.75
CA ASN A 430 -8.39 4.89 24.42
C ASN A 430 -7.46 6.12 24.38
N PRO A 431 -6.80 6.46 25.49
CA PRO A 431 -5.86 7.59 25.55
C PRO A 431 -4.63 7.46 24.65
N ARG A 432 -4.41 6.28 24.05
CA ARG A 432 -3.33 5.99 23.09
C ARG A 432 -3.86 5.77 21.67
N ALA A 433 -5.09 6.18 21.39
CA ALA A 433 -5.66 6.06 20.05
C ALA A 433 -4.81 6.82 19.04
N ARG A 434 -4.55 6.17 17.90
CA ARG A 434 -3.84 6.78 16.77
C ARG A 434 -4.86 7.49 15.90
N ILE A 435 -4.85 8.81 15.91
CA ILE A 435 -5.83 9.63 15.20
C ILE A 435 -5.09 10.43 14.12
N ALA A 436 -5.62 10.45 12.91
CA ALA A 436 -5.12 11.26 11.81
C ALA A 436 -6.23 12.05 11.14
N ILE A 437 -5.88 13.21 10.58
CA ILE A 437 -6.78 14.01 9.76
C ILE A 437 -6.50 13.72 8.28
N ILE A 438 -7.55 13.49 7.50
CA ILE A 438 -7.46 13.38 6.05
C ILE A 438 -7.90 14.71 5.47
N GLY A 439 -6.93 15.41 4.89
CA GLY A 439 -7.14 16.71 4.28
C GLY A 439 -8.02 16.61 3.04
N HIS A 440 -8.83 17.62 2.76
CA HIS A 440 -9.57 17.68 1.51
C HIS A 440 -8.63 17.66 0.30
N TYR A 441 -9.03 17.08 -0.83
CA TYR A 441 -8.11 16.85 -1.97
C TYR A 441 -7.75 18.13 -2.76
N GLU A 442 -8.37 19.27 -2.49
CA GLU A 442 -8.16 20.54 -3.18
C GLU A 442 -8.22 21.68 -2.14
N ASN A 443 -7.28 22.64 -2.19
CA ASN A 443 -7.16 23.68 -1.16
C ASN A 443 -7.23 25.12 -1.68
N ALA A 444 -7.28 25.37 -2.99
CA ALA A 444 -7.38 26.73 -3.53
C ALA A 444 -8.84 27.22 -3.55
N ARG A 445 -9.80 26.37 -3.95
CA ARG A 445 -11.24 26.67 -3.87
C ARG A 445 -11.81 26.34 -2.48
N LYS A 446 -11.20 25.39 -1.77
CA LYS A 446 -11.62 24.97 -0.42
C LYS A 446 -10.58 25.32 0.65
N THR A 447 -10.01 26.52 0.57
CA THR A 447 -8.99 27.02 1.51
C THR A 447 -9.46 26.99 2.96
N ARG A 448 -10.71 27.37 3.20
CA ARG A 448 -11.25 27.39 4.57
C ARG A 448 -11.33 25.99 5.20
N VAL A 449 -11.66 24.98 4.40
CA VAL A 449 -11.71 23.57 4.83
C VAL A 449 -10.33 23.07 5.20
N SER A 450 -9.37 23.22 4.28
CA SER A 450 -7.98 22.79 4.52
C SER A 450 -7.33 23.53 5.70
N THR A 451 -7.59 24.83 5.84
CA THR A 451 -7.08 25.62 6.98
C THR A 451 -7.62 25.14 8.31
N ALA A 452 -8.92 24.84 8.40
CA ALA A 452 -9.50 24.30 9.63
C ALA A 452 -8.97 22.88 9.93
N GLN A 453 -8.80 22.03 8.91
CA GLN A 453 -8.22 20.70 9.10
C GLN A 453 -6.77 20.77 9.61
N ILE A 454 -5.97 21.75 9.14
CA ILE A 454 -4.64 22.04 9.68
C ILE A 454 -4.74 22.50 11.13
N ALA A 455 -5.60 23.48 11.43
CA ALA A 455 -5.76 23.99 12.79
C ALA A 455 -6.18 22.90 13.79
N LEU A 456 -7.01 21.94 13.37
CA LEU A 456 -7.37 20.78 14.18
C LEU A 456 -6.17 19.86 14.43
N ALA A 457 -5.41 19.56 13.38
CA ALA A 457 -4.23 18.71 13.46
C ALA A 457 -3.16 19.33 14.38
N ASP A 458 -2.87 20.62 14.18
CA ASP A 458 -1.90 21.37 14.96
C ASP A 458 -2.31 21.48 16.44
N TYR A 459 -3.61 21.64 16.74
CA TYR A 459 -4.10 21.72 18.12
C TYR A 459 -3.85 20.44 18.93
N TRP A 460 -3.89 19.27 18.28
CA TRP A 460 -3.73 17.96 18.92
C TRP A 460 -2.35 17.33 18.71
N ASP A 461 -1.45 17.99 17.97
CA ASP A 461 -0.21 17.41 17.45
C ASP A 461 -0.46 16.10 16.68
N PHE A 462 -1.57 16.02 15.95
CA PHE A 462 -1.93 14.86 15.14
C PHE A 462 -1.43 14.98 13.70
N PRO A 463 -1.07 13.85 13.05
CA PRO A 463 -0.69 13.87 11.66
C PRO A 463 -1.88 14.23 10.75
N ILE A 464 -1.64 15.08 9.76
CA ILE A 464 -2.57 15.39 8.68
C ILE A 464 -2.04 14.90 7.33
N PHE A 465 -2.87 14.16 6.60
CA PHE A 465 -2.59 13.84 5.21
C PHE A 465 -3.16 14.89 4.28
N ARG A 466 -2.29 15.81 3.85
CA ARG A 466 -2.63 16.90 2.94
C ARG A 466 -2.85 16.38 1.52
N LEU A 467 -4.02 15.79 1.23
CA LEU A 467 -4.32 15.21 -0.09
C LEU A 467 -4.09 16.21 -1.23
N TRP A 468 -4.35 17.50 -0.99
CA TRP A 468 -4.10 18.58 -1.96
C TRP A 468 -2.63 18.71 -2.41
N GLU A 469 -1.66 18.29 -1.59
CA GLU A 469 -0.23 18.30 -1.94
C GLU A 469 0.18 17.02 -2.69
N ARG A 470 -0.68 16.00 -2.72
CA ARG A 470 -0.35 14.64 -3.18
C ARG A 470 -0.97 14.28 -4.53
N LEU A 471 -2.12 14.84 -4.83
CA LEU A 471 -2.92 14.44 -6.00
C LEU A 471 -2.70 15.35 -7.21
N GLY A 472 -2.18 16.57 -7.01
CA GLY A 472 -2.02 17.56 -8.09
C GLY A 472 -3.35 18.10 -8.63
N TRP A 473 -4.45 17.87 -7.91
CA TRP A 473 -5.77 18.32 -8.31
C TRP A 473 -5.95 19.80 -7.98
N THR A 474 -6.20 20.61 -9.01
CA THR A 474 -6.27 22.06 -8.92
C THR A 474 -7.42 22.61 -9.77
N GLN A 475 -7.70 23.89 -9.62
CA GLN A 475 -8.63 24.63 -10.49
C GLN A 475 -7.98 25.11 -11.81
N GLN A 476 -6.76 24.68 -12.12
CA GLN A 476 -6.11 25.05 -13.38
C GLN A 476 -6.81 24.39 -14.56
N ILE A 477 -7.05 25.17 -15.61
CA ILE A 477 -7.67 24.71 -16.85
C ILE A 477 -6.66 23.86 -17.63
N VAL A 478 -7.09 22.69 -18.10
CA VAL A 478 -6.27 21.77 -18.88
C VAL A 478 -6.59 21.94 -20.37
N PRO A 479 -5.66 22.50 -21.19
CA PRO A 479 -5.93 22.80 -22.60
C PRO A 479 -6.37 21.58 -23.42
N GLY A 480 -7.37 21.76 -24.29
CA GLY A 480 -7.82 20.73 -25.24
C GLY A 480 -8.75 19.66 -24.63
N THR A 481 -9.30 19.91 -23.45
CA THR A 481 -10.22 19.00 -22.75
C THR A 481 -11.70 19.34 -22.98
N GLN A 482 -12.03 20.46 -23.62
CA GLN A 482 -13.40 20.86 -23.93
C GLN A 482 -14.21 19.76 -24.65
N PRO A 483 -13.65 19.01 -25.64
CA PRO A 483 -14.41 17.94 -26.30
C PRO A 483 -14.84 16.80 -25.36
N LEU A 484 -14.16 16.64 -24.21
CA LEU A 484 -14.50 15.60 -23.23
C LEU A 484 -15.87 15.83 -22.58
N TRP A 485 -16.41 17.06 -22.61
CA TRP A 485 -17.76 17.31 -22.11
C TRP A 485 -18.84 16.48 -22.81
N ALA A 486 -18.60 16.08 -24.06
CA ALA A 486 -19.51 15.24 -24.83
C ALA A 486 -19.32 13.73 -24.58
N THR A 487 -18.27 13.33 -23.85
CA THR A 487 -17.95 11.92 -23.61
C THR A 487 -18.37 11.48 -22.21
N ALA A 488 -18.66 10.19 -22.06
CA ALA A 488 -18.84 9.61 -20.74
C ALA A 488 -17.48 9.55 -20.00
N PRO A 489 -17.44 9.77 -18.67
CA PRO A 489 -18.60 10.05 -17.81
C PRO A 489 -19.05 11.54 -17.75
N TYR A 490 -18.29 12.49 -18.30
CA TYR A 490 -18.54 13.94 -18.13
C TYR A 490 -19.87 14.44 -18.67
N ASN A 491 -20.40 13.83 -19.73
CA ASN A 491 -21.68 14.20 -20.33
C ASN A 491 -22.87 14.13 -19.35
N SER A 492 -22.75 13.36 -18.26
CA SER A 492 -23.76 13.26 -17.19
C SER A 492 -23.62 14.32 -16.09
N PHE A 493 -22.56 15.13 -16.12
CA PHE A 493 -22.22 16.09 -15.06
C PHE A 493 -22.06 17.52 -15.58
N THR A 494 -22.87 17.89 -16.57
CA THR A 494 -22.84 19.21 -17.21
C THR A 494 -23.66 20.27 -16.47
N ALA A 495 -24.53 19.85 -15.55
CA ALA A 495 -25.36 20.77 -14.77
C ALA A 495 -24.50 21.73 -13.94
N GLY A 496 -24.62 23.04 -14.21
CA GLY A 496 -23.84 24.08 -13.55
C GLY A 496 -22.39 24.23 -14.03
N ALA A 497 -21.96 23.46 -15.03
CA ALA A 497 -20.64 23.57 -15.62
C ALA A 497 -20.67 24.41 -16.91
N ASN A 498 -19.56 25.11 -17.21
CA ASN A 498 -19.37 25.76 -18.50
C ASN A 498 -18.77 24.76 -19.50
N THR A 499 -19.62 24.13 -20.31
CA THR A 499 -19.21 23.12 -21.30
C THR A 499 -18.57 23.72 -22.56
N SER A 500 -18.56 25.05 -22.71
CA SER A 500 -17.89 25.75 -23.82
C SER A 500 -16.39 25.96 -23.61
N THR A 501 -15.88 25.64 -22.41
CA THR A 501 -14.48 25.82 -22.03
C THR A 501 -13.82 24.49 -21.69
N ASP A 502 -12.50 24.48 -21.74
CA ASP A 502 -11.67 23.40 -21.20
C ASP A 502 -11.97 23.14 -19.71
N MET A 503 -11.77 21.89 -19.29
CA MET A 503 -12.01 21.43 -17.91
C MET A 503 -10.88 21.84 -16.97
N THR A 504 -11.22 22.11 -15.72
CA THR A 504 -10.23 22.17 -14.63
C THR A 504 -9.62 20.80 -14.35
N MET A 505 -8.41 20.75 -13.79
CA MET A 505 -7.78 19.48 -13.38
C MET A 505 -8.67 18.67 -12.42
N THR A 506 -9.34 19.29 -11.44
CA THR A 506 -10.30 18.57 -10.57
C THR A 506 -11.44 17.95 -11.36
N ARG A 507 -12.06 18.68 -12.28
CA ARG A 507 -13.13 18.17 -13.16
C ARG A 507 -12.65 17.00 -14.03
N LEU A 508 -11.41 17.04 -14.51
CA LEU A 508 -10.82 15.97 -15.33
C LEU A 508 -10.59 14.67 -14.54
N TRP A 509 -10.34 14.76 -13.23
CA TRP A 509 -10.27 13.58 -12.36
C TRP A 509 -11.64 13.19 -11.81
N MET A 510 -12.48 14.15 -11.45
CA MET A 510 -13.81 13.93 -10.89
C MET A 510 -14.84 14.64 -11.79
N PRO A 511 -15.57 13.89 -12.62
CA PRO A 511 -16.55 14.45 -13.55
C PRO A 511 -17.58 15.41 -12.93
N ASP A 512 -17.98 15.19 -11.68
CA ASP A 512 -18.87 16.10 -10.94
C ASP A 512 -18.14 17.20 -10.15
N ASP A 513 -16.80 17.22 -10.21
CA ASP A 513 -15.88 18.15 -9.57
C ASP A 513 -15.95 18.17 -8.04
N LEU A 514 -16.43 17.08 -7.47
CA LEU A 514 -16.55 16.91 -6.03
C LEU A 514 -16.25 15.49 -5.55
N HIS A 515 -16.81 14.48 -6.19
CA HIS A 515 -16.81 13.13 -5.65
C HIS A 515 -15.84 12.23 -6.43
N PRO A 516 -14.88 11.58 -5.75
CA PRO A 516 -13.96 10.62 -6.38
C PRO A 516 -14.64 9.47 -7.14
N HIS A 517 -15.87 9.12 -6.77
CA HIS A 517 -16.63 8.04 -7.39
C HIS A 517 -17.39 8.47 -8.66
N SER A 518 -17.40 9.77 -9.01
CA SER A 518 -17.95 10.20 -10.29
C SER A 518 -17.08 9.74 -11.47
N ASP A 519 -15.80 9.44 -11.23
CA ASP A 519 -14.94 8.74 -12.18
C ASP A 519 -15.20 7.23 -12.16
N THR A 520 -15.95 6.78 -13.15
CA THR A 520 -16.31 5.38 -13.33
C THR A 520 -15.15 4.50 -13.81
N SER A 521 -14.00 5.08 -14.20
CA SER A 521 -12.81 4.31 -14.57
C SER A 521 -12.05 3.75 -13.38
N GLY A 522 -12.28 4.29 -12.17
CA GLY A 522 -11.61 3.90 -10.93
C GLY A 522 -10.21 4.49 -10.74
N ARG A 523 -9.66 5.22 -11.72
CA ARG A 523 -8.31 5.81 -11.65
C ARG A 523 -8.17 6.81 -10.51
N THR A 524 -9.20 7.62 -10.31
CA THR A 524 -9.27 8.62 -9.23
C THR A 524 -9.22 7.95 -7.87
N GLN A 525 -10.00 6.87 -7.71
CA GLN A 525 -10.04 6.08 -6.49
C GLN A 525 -8.71 5.39 -6.23
N ASP A 526 -8.07 4.84 -7.26
CA ASP A 526 -6.76 4.19 -7.17
C ASP A 526 -5.68 5.17 -6.72
N LEU A 527 -5.68 6.38 -7.28
CA LEU A 527 -4.71 7.41 -6.93
C LEU A 527 -4.84 7.83 -5.45
N ILE A 528 -6.06 8.11 -4.99
CA ILE A 528 -6.29 8.40 -3.56
C ILE A 528 -5.89 7.20 -2.71
N THR A 529 -6.36 6.00 -3.06
CA THR A 529 -6.11 4.77 -2.31
C THR A 529 -4.62 4.52 -2.09
N ASN A 530 -3.79 4.69 -3.13
CA ASN A 530 -2.34 4.49 -3.07
C ASN A 530 -1.68 5.46 -2.09
N ASN A 531 -2.02 6.74 -2.22
CA ASN A 531 -1.47 7.81 -1.40
C ASN A 531 -1.90 7.66 0.07
N VAL A 532 -3.18 7.36 0.31
CA VAL A 532 -3.72 7.15 1.64
C VAL A 532 -3.13 5.90 2.31
N ALA A 533 -2.94 4.80 1.57
CA ALA A 533 -2.30 3.60 2.11
C ALA A 533 -0.84 3.88 2.54
N GLU A 534 -0.08 4.62 1.73
CA GLU A 534 1.29 5.00 2.09
C GLU A 534 1.33 5.85 3.37
N PHE A 535 0.43 6.83 3.49
CA PHE A 535 0.29 7.62 4.71
C PHE A 535 -0.11 6.76 5.91
N ALA A 536 -1.13 5.92 5.75
CA ALA A 536 -1.64 5.05 6.80
C ALA A 536 -0.57 4.09 7.33
N ARG A 537 0.35 3.63 6.47
CA ARG A 537 1.49 2.80 6.88
C ARG A 537 2.44 3.55 7.83
N GLY A 538 2.68 4.84 7.59
CA GLY A 538 3.79 5.59 8.18
C GLY A 538 3.49 6.37 9.47
N PHE A 539 2.23 6.59 9.84
CA PHE A 539 1.91 7.34 11.07
C PHE A 539 1.65 6.39 12.27
N TYR A 540 2.20 6.73 13.43
CA TYR A 540 2.25 5.88 14.62
C TYR A 540 1.62 6.54 15.84
#